data_AF-A0A6B3UIS1-F1
#
_entry.id   AF-A0A6B3UIS1-F1
#
_cell.length_a   1.000
_cell.length_b   1.000
_cell.length_c   1.000
_cell.angle_alpha   90.00
_cell.angle_beta   90.00
_cell.angle_gamma   90.00
#
_symmetry.space_group_name_H-M   'P 1'
#
loop_
_entity.id
_entity.type
_entity.pdbx_description
1 polymer ?
#
loop_
_entity_poly.entity_id
_entity_poly.type
_entity_poly.pdbx_seq_one_letter_code
_entity_poly.pdbx_strand_id
1 'polypeptide(L)'
;MRIDRRGLIAGAAGLAAMARPLDALAARKPREDRPAGIDAYLDRLQTFGFSGALFTVENGRAAFHRELGWADKRLGVRFSRYTPFNIASITKTFTAAAVMRLVEEGVVALNDPLRRFFPDAPEDKAAITLAQLLSHSSGLERQILRGKDPLTREEATAKILGSKLSAAPGERFNYSNEGFRLLAAVVEVASKRSFRAIVDEEIFTPAGMANSGFAPDYRTRATIARGCNEWKALASFREAQNPGWYEGAGNIVSTAVDMERYVTALEAGAIVRPDSLAQMFAPHSPPTGMGGVEGYGYGWYSAKPETSPPFVFHGGDNPGYHSELRWYPSTRRWAFVVTTREAYDDSGAGVATYKSGVVRDVVRYREDIPVDAPPEVTAVRRDVERRLAGRWVAGDGVIEFKRLDPNDQHLTVIATGQPAADALVGADEEMERRLAAANARTLRLAEAIAREDADGLKPLLGDLGFFIKGWLADFAAWREASGAFQGLGRPTSRPTPYGTDQIRTHLPFRFEKAEVVLEFTWNGEELYETISETGAPSSVVLPMATAGEQTYVTYDFVTRRIVGVRIDSRDSIVVGSTRFQLQA
;
A
#
# COMPACT_ATOMS: atom_id res chain seq x y z
N MET A 1 24.10 -57.63 -46.81
CA MET A 1 24.63 -57.36 -45.46
C MET A 1 24.27 -55.90 -45.14
N ARG A 2 23.32 -55.68 -44.22
CA ARG A 2 22.70 -54.38 -43.93
C ARG A 2 23.61 -53.53 -43.04
N ILE A 3 23.67 -52.23 -43.33
CA ILE A 3 24.25 -51.19 -42.48
C ILE A 3 23.23 -50.87 -41.37
N ASP A 4 23.66 -50.90 -40.12
CA ASP A 4 22.86 -50.47 -38.96
C ASP A 4 23.41 -49.15 -38.39
N ARG A 5 22.48 -48.24 -38.10
CA ARG A 5 22.69 -46.93 -37.49
C ARG A 5 22.38 -47.04 -36.00
N ARG A 6 23.34 -46.70 -35.14
CA ARG A 6 23.07 -46.07 -33.83
C ARG A 6 24.37 -45.56 -33.22
N GLY A 7 24.48 -44.24 -33.17
CA GLY A 7 25.47 -43.53 -32.38
C GLY A 7 24.93 -43.06 -31.04
N LEU A 8 25.83 -42.43 -30.29
CA LEU A 8 25.63 -41.45 -29.23
C LEU A 8 25.05 -41.95 -27.89
N ILE A 9 25.94 -42.37 -26.98
CA ILE A 9 25.84 -42.07 -25.55
C ILE A 9 27.26 -41.89 -24.97
N ALA A 10 27.71 -40.66 -24.80
CA ALA A 10 28.76 -40.30 -23.84
C ALA A 10 28.75 -38.79 -23.60
N GLY A 11 28.50 -38.35 -22.37
CA GLY A 11 28.77 -36.98 -21.93
C GLY A 11 27.65 -36.33 -21.10
N ALA A 12 27.48 -36.75 -19.85
CA ALA A 12 26.82 -35.95 -18.81
C ALA A 12 27.19 -36.48 -17.41
N ALA A 13 28.41 -36.19 -16.95
CA ALA A 13 28.80 -36.39 -15.56
C ALA A 13 29.63 -35.18 -15.12
N GLY A 14 28.95 -34.17 -14.59
CA GLY A 14 29.60 -32.96 -14.08
C GLY A 14 28.65 -31.78 -13.95
N LEU A 15 27.63 -31.89 -13.11
CA LEU A 15 26.80 -30.79 -12.58
C LEU A 15 25.88 -31.35 -11.48
N ALA A 16 26.49 -31.85 -10.40
CA ALA A 16 25.77 -32.36 -9.23
C ALA A 16 26.49 -31.99 -7.94
N ALA A 17 26.76 -30.70 -7.75
CA ALA A 17 27.12 -30.13 -6.46
C ALA A 17 26.81 -28.64 -6.55
N MET A 18 25.73 -28.19 -5.89
CA MET A 18 25.46 -26.81 -5.38
C MET A 18 23.97 -26.61 -4.95
N ALA A 19 23.17 -27.68 -4.79
CA ALA A 19 21.76 -27.58 -4.35
C ALA A 19 21.52 -27.94 -2.86
N ARG A 20 22.45 -27.64 -1.94
CA ARG A 20 22.36 -28.09 -0.53
C ARG A 20 22.55 -27.05 0.61
N PRO A 21 22.10 -25.77 0.54
CA PRO A 21 21.97 -24.97 1.77
C PRO A 21 20.52 -24.81 2.29
N LEU A 22 19.49 -24.88 1.44
CA LEU A 22 18.12 -24.47 1.81
C LEU A 22 17.40 -25.49 2.71
N ASP A 23 17.53 -26.80 2.43
CA ASP A 23 16.88 -27.84 3.24
C ASP A 23 17.41 -27.89 4.68
N ALA A 24 18.69 -27.53 4.88
CA ALA A 24 19.31 -27.47 6.20
C ALA A 24 18.89 -26.24 7.02
N LEU A 25 18.47 -25.15 6.36
CA LEU A 25 17.91 -23.95 7.01
C LEU A 25 16.43 -24.15 7.38
N ALA A 26 15.66 -24.86 6.55
CA ALA A 26 14.25 -25.15 6.80
C ALA A 26 13.99 -26.17 7.94
N ALA A 27 14.98 -27.01 8.27
CA ALA A 27 14.83 -28.10 9.23
C ALA A 27 15.07 -27.73 10.71
N ARG A 28 15.47 -26.48 11.03
CA ARG A 28 15.64 -26.03 12.42
C ARG A 28 14.39 -25.30 12.90
N LYS A 29 13.82 -25.74 14.04
CA LYS A 29 12.72 -25.04 14.72
C LYS A 29 13.07 -23.54 14.86
N PRO A 30 12.11 -22.62 14.63
CA PRO A 30 12.31 -21.20 14.86
C PRO A 30 12.92 -20.97 16.25
N ARG A 31 13.84 -20.00 16.36
CA ARG A 31 14.14 -19.45 17.68
C ARG A 31 12.93 -18.62 18.07
N GLU A 32 12.02 -19.19 18.86
CA GLU A 32 10.91 -18.44 19.46
C GLU A 32 11.41 -17.62 20.65
N ASP A 33 12.38 -16.74 20.45
CA ASP A 33 12.72 -15.70 21.44
C ASP A 33 11.68 -14.58 21.34
N ARG A 34 10.40 -14.87 21.61
CA ARG A 34 9.33 -13.87 21.50
C ARG A 34 9.64 -12.67 22.41
N PRO A 35 9.73 -11.44 21.85
CA PRO A 35 9.89 -10.25 22.69
C PRO A 35 8.75 -10.11 23.68
N ALA A 36 9.05 -9.64 24.89
CA ALA A 36 8.02 -9.38 25.88
C ALA A 36 7.03 -8.33 25.36
N GLY A 37 5.73 -8.60 25.50
CA GLY A 37 4.67 -7.65 25.16
C GLY A 37 4.27 -7.56 23.68
N ILE A 38 5.02 -8.15 22.74
CA ILE A 38 4.67 -8.10 21.31
C ILE A 38 3.30 -8.75 21.03
N ASP A 39 3.00 -9.87 21.72
CA ASP A 39 1.74 -10.57 21.54
C ASP A 39 0.57 -9.72 22.04
N ALA A 40 0.72 -9.06 23.19
CA ALA A 40 -0.28 -8.14 23.72
C ALA A 40 -0.50 -6.93 22.80
N TYR A 41 0.57 -6.37 22.22
CA TYR A 41 0.46 -5.31 21.22
C TYR A 41 -0.33 -5.76 20.00
N LEU A 42 -0.02 -6.92 19.44
CA LEU A 42 -0.68 -7.46 18.26
C LEU A 42 -2.14 -7.84 18.51
N ASP A 43 -2.44 -8.38 19.69
CA ASP A 43 -3.81 -8.67 20.10
C ASP A 43 -4.63 -7.39 20.20
N ARG A 44 -4.05 -6.31 20.74
CA ARG A 44 -4.69 -4.99 20.76
C ARG A 44 -4.88 -4.40 19.35
N LEU A 45 -3.92 -4.56 18.45
CA LEU A 45 -4.08 -4.16 17.04
C LEU A 45 -5.24 -4.92 16.38
N GLN A 46 -5.34 -6.23 16.59
CA GLN A 46 -6.42 -7.07 16.06
C GLN A 46 -7.78 -6.62 16.58
N THR A 47 -7.86 -6.35 17.88
CA THR A 47 -9.05 -5.80 18.54
C THR A 47 -9.49 -4.52 17.84
N PHE A 48 -8.58 -3.58 17.60
CA PHE A 48 -8.88 -2.38 16.82
C PHE A 48 -9.02 -2.61 15.30
N GLY A 49 -9.08 -3.86 14.83
CA GLY A 49 -9.49 -4.27 13.48
C GLY A 49 -8.36 -4.76 12.56
N PHE A 50 -7.09 -4.79 13.01
CA PHE A 50 -6.00 -5.35 12.19
C PHE A 50 -6.34 -6.78 11.73
N SER A 51 -6.20 -7.05 10.43
CA SER A 51 -6.32 -8.40 9.86
C SER A 51 -5.21 -8.61 8.85
N GLY A 52 -4.35 -9.61 9.09
CA GLY A 52 -3.14 -9.78 8.30
C GLY A 52 -2.15 -10.78 8.86
N ALA A 53 -0.92 -10.73 8.33
CA ALA A 53 0.18 -11.59 8.75
C ALA A 53 1.48 -10.79 8.84
N LEU A 54 2.35 -11.20 9.77
CA LEU A 54 3.63 -10.56 10.07
C LEU A 54 4.70 -11.62 10.30
N PHE A 55 5.92 -11.33 9.86
CA PHE A 55 7.07 -12.15 10.22
C PHE A 55 8.35 -11.32 10.33
N THR A 56 9.33 -11.87 11.05
CA THR A 56 10.73 -11.42 10.95
C THR A 56 11.66 -12.60 10.71
N VAL A 57 12.67 -12.38 9.88
CA VAL A 57 13.79 -13.31 9.66
C VAL A 57 15.06 -12.64 10.19
N GLU A 58 15.83 -13.34 11.01
CA GLU A 58 17.08 -12.83 11.57
C GLU A 58 18.21 -13.80 11.24
N ASN A 59 19.29 -13.29 10.64
CA ASN A 59 20.43 -14.10 10.23
C ASN A 59 20.02 -15.30 9.37
N GLY A 60 19.15 -15.05 8.37
CA GLY A 60 18.60 -16.07 7.48
C GLY A 60 17.70 -17.12 8.13
N ARG A 61 17.16 -16.89 9.33
CA ARG A 61 16.25 -17.82 10.02
C ARG A 61 14.98 -17.13 10.50
N ALA A 62 13.84 -17.82 10.39
CA ALA A 62 12.59 -17.38 10.98
C ALA A 62 12.77 -17.12 12.49
N ALA A 63 12.45 -15.89 12.91
CA ALA A 63 12.55 -15.46 14.30
C ALA A 63 11.16 -15.21 14.90
N PHE A 64 10.23 -14.67 14.10
CA PHE A 64 8.88 -14.35 14.57
C PHE A 64 7.86 -14.54 13.45
N HIS A 65 6.68 -15.02 13.81
CA HIS A 65 5.54 -15.10 12.91
C HIS A 65 4.24 -14.89 13.70
N ARG A 66 3.32 -14.07 13.18
CA ARG A 66 1.98 -13.88 13.74
C ARG A 66 0.95 -13.62 12.66
N GLU A 67 -0.22 -14.21 12.86
CA GLU A 67 -1.42 -14.05 12.04
C GLU A 67 -2.55 -13.50 12.89
N LEU A 68 -3.31 -12.57 12.32
CA LEU A 68 -4.32 -11.80 13.03
C LEU A 68 -5.58 -11.68 12.19
N GLY A 69 -6.74 -11.73 12.85
CA GLY A 69 -8.01 -11.34 12.25
C GLY A 69 -8.50 -12.28 11.14
N TRP A 70 -9.15 -11.69 10.12
CA TRP A 70 -9.88 -12.42 9.09
C TRP A 70 -9.21 -12.32 7.73
N ALA A 71 -9.03 -13.46 7.06
CA ALA A 71 -8.69 -13.50 5.65
C ALA A 71 -9.92 -13.29 4.77
N ASP A 72 -11.09 -13.80 5.17
CA ASP A 72 -12.39 -13.46 4.57
C ASP A 72 -13.44 -13.44 5.69
N LYS A 73 -13.79 -12.24 6.15
CA LYS A 73 -14.75 -12.04 7.24
C LYS A 73 -16.13 -12.58 6.89
N ARG A 74 -16.56 -12.43 5.63
CA ARG A 74 -17.88 -12.88 5.14
C ARG A 74 -18.01 -14.40 5.17
N LEU A 75 -16.92 -15.10 4.86
CA LEU A 75 -16.86 -16.56 4.89
C LEU A 75 -16.38 -17.12 6.24
N GLY A 76 -16.07 -16.27 7.22
CA GLY A 76 -15.55 -16.70 8.53
C GLY A 76 -14.15 -17.34 8.46
N VAL A 77 -13.34 -16.99 7.45
CA VAL A 77 -11.99 -17.56 7.25
C VAL A 77 -10.95 -16.69 7.96
N ARG A 78 -10.18 -17.29 8.87
CA ARG A 78 -9.08 -16.63 9.59
C ARG A 78 -7.81 -16.54 8.74
N PHE A 79 -6.98 -15.54 9.03
CA PHE A 79 -5.61 -15.52 8.49
C PHE A 79 -4.79 -16.69 9.02
N SER A 80 -3.96 -17.23 8.14
CA SER A 80 -2.88 -18.17 8.44
C SER A 80 -1.66 -17.81 7.61
N ARG A 81 -0.48 -18.30 7.96
CA ARG A 81 0.75 -18.12 7.16
C ARG A 81 0.66 -18.63 5.72
N TYR A 82 -0.34 -19.46 5.43
CA TYR A 82 -0.63 -20.03 4.10
C TYR A 82 -1.74 -19.30 3.35
N THR A 83 -2.36 -18.29 3.97
CA THR A 83 -3.41 -17.49 3.33
C THR A 83 -2.80 -16.73 2.15
N PRO A 84 -3.31 -16.93 0.91
CA PRO A 84 -2.82 -16.17 -0.24
C PRO A 84 -3.28 -14.71 -0.20
N PHE A 85 -2.40 -13.78 -0.53
CA PHE A 85 -2.71 -12.35 -0.66
C PHE A 85 -1.89 -11.72 -1.79
N ASN A 86 -2.40 -10.66 -2.40
CA ASN A 86 -1.64 -9.90 -3.38
C ASN A 86 -0.57 -9.05 -2.66
N ILE A 87 0.69 -9.15 -3.07
CA ILE A 87 1.82 -8.39 -2.47
C ILE A 87 2.02 -7.02 -3.14
N ALA A 88 1.15 -6.68 -4.07
CA ALA A 88 1.15 -5.44 -4.83
C ALA A 88 2.55 -5.09 -5.32
N SER A 89 2.99 -3.86 -5.13
CA SER A 89 4.25 -3.37 -5.67
C SER A 89 5.52 -4.04 -5.11
N ILE A 90 5.45 -4.88 -4.06
CA ILE A 90 6.59 -5.76 -3.72
C ILE A 90 6.95 -6.67 -4.91
N THR A 91 6.01 -6.94 -5.82
CA THR A 91 6.25 -7.59 -7.13
C THR A 91 7.46 -7.01 -7.87
N LYS A 92 7.73 -5.71 -7.75
CA LYS A 92 8.88 -5.04 -8.38
C LYS A 92 10.22 -5.61 -7.95
N THR A 93 10.32 -6.08 -6.70
CA THR A 93 11.53 -6.75 -6.18
C THR A 93 11.81 -8.08 -6.91
N PHE A 94 10.76 -8.79 -7.33
CA PHE A 94 10.86 -10.01 -8.15
C PHE A 94 11.25 -9.68 -9.58
N THR A 95 10.65 -8.64 -10.17
CA THR A 95 11.01 -8.15 -11.52
C THR A 95 12.46 -7.70 -11.57
N ALA A 96 12.92 -6.95 -10.58
CA ALA A 96 14.31 -6.53 -10.48
C ALA A 96 15.25 -7.72 -10.33
N ALA A 97 14.92 -8.71 -9.50
CA ALA A 97 15.69 -9.94 -9.39
C ALA A 97 15.75 -10.69 -10.73
N ALA A 98 14.63 -10.83 -11.46
CA ALA A 98 14.60 -11.47 -12.77
C ALA A 98 15.49 -10.76 -13.80
N VAL A 99 15.48 -9.42 -13.83
CA VAL A 99 16.38 -8.64 -14.69
C VAL A 99 17.84 -8.86 -14.28
N MET A 100 18.13 -8.82 -12.98
CA MET A 100 19.49 -9.05 -12.48
C MET A 100 19.99 -10.48 -12.77
N ARG A 101 19.14 -11.51 -12.74
CA ARG A 101 19.49 -12.86 -13.22
C ARG A 101 19.96 -12.85 -14.67
N LEU A 102 19.23 -12.18 -15.55
CA LEU A 102 19.61 -12.04 -16.95
C LEU A 102 20.90 -11.23 -17.13
N VAL A 103 21.18 -10.25 -16.25
CA VAL A 103 22.46 -9.54 -16.18
C VAL A 103 23.59 -10.48 -15.75
N GLU A 104 23.36 -11.31 -14.73
CA GLU A 104 24.32 -12.29 -14.23
C GLU A 104 24.70 -13.34 -15.27
N GLU A 105 23.76 -13.69 -16.15
CA GLU A 105 23.92 -14.60 -17.28
C GLU A 105 24.51 -13.93 -18.53
N GLY A 106 24.65 -12.59 -18.53
CA GLY A 106 25.13 -11.83 -19.68
C GLY A 106 24.13 -11.72 -20.84
N VAL A 107 22.85 -12.04 -20.61
CA VAL A 107 21.77 -11.95 -21.61
C VAL A 107 21.38 -10.50 -21.87
N VAL A 108 21.36 -9.67 -20.82
CA VAL A 108 21.14 -8.22 -20.88
C VAL A 108 22.21 -7.48 -20.09
N ALA A 109 22.39 -6.20 -20.38
CA ALA A 109 23.20 -5.28 -19.59
C ALA A 109 22.32 -4.17 -19.01
N LEU A 110 22.66 -3.65 -17.84
CA LEU A 110 21.90 -2.58 -17.18
C LEU A 110 21.82 -1.29 -18.02
N ASN A 111 22.84 -1.05 -18.86
CA ASN A 111 22.90 0.08 -19.78
C ASN A 111 22.32 -0.23 -21.18
N ASP A 112 21.72 -1.40 -21.38
CA ASP A 112 21.05 -1.70 -22.65
C ASP A 112 19.89 -0.71 -22.88
N PRO A 113 19.83 -0.07 -24.06
CA PRO A 113 18.75 0.84 -24.40
C PRO A 113 17.48 0.07 -24.76
N LEU A 114 16.31 0.68 -24.53
CA LEU A 114 15.01 0.10 -24.90
C LEU A 114 14.93 -0.28 -26.39
N ARG A 115 15.59 0.48 -27.27
CA ARG A 115 15.64 0.17 -28.72
C ARG A 115 16.17 -1.23 -29.02
N ARG A 116 17.02 -1.80 -28.17
CA ARG A 116 17.53 -3.18 -28.32
C ARG A 116 16.40 -4.21 -28.25
N PHE A 117 15.39 -3.97 -27.43
CA PHE A 117 14.28 -4.89 -27.17
C PHE A 117 13.02 -4.52 -27.96
N PHE A 118 12.83 -3.23 -28.23
CA PHE A 118 11.72 -2.68 -28.99
C PHE A 118 12.29 -1.81 -30.12
N PRO A 119 12.60 -2.38 -31.30
CA PRO A 119 13.26 -1.65 -32.40
C PRO A 119 12.51 -0.39 -32.85
N ASP A 120 11.18 -0.41 -32.75
CA ASP A 120 10.27 0.68 -33.11
C ASP A 120 9.99 1.65 -31.94
N ALA A 121 10.76 1.58 -30.85
CA ALA A 121 10.63 2.53 -29.75
C ALA A 121 10.84 3.98 -30.27
N PRO A 122 9.93 4.92 -29.94
CA PRO A 122 10.10 6.32 -30.32
C PRO A 122 11.42 6.93 -29.80
N GLU A 123 11.97 7.90 -30.52
CA GLU A 123 13.30 8.46 -30.25
C GLU A 123 13.48 8.98 -28.80
N ASP A 124 12.44 9.57 -28.22
CA ASP A 124 12.45 10.08 -26.85
C ASP A 124 12.57 8.98 -25.78
N LYS A 125 12.28 7.72 -26.14
CA LYS A 125 12.35 6.55 -25.26
C LYS A 125 13.41 5.53 -25.67
N ALA A 126 13.85 5.58 -26.92
CA ALA A 126 14.77 4.61 -27.50
C ALA A 126 16.04 4.42 -26.67
N ALA A 127 16.57 5.51 -26.09
CA ALA A 127 17.78 5.53 -25.28
C ALA A 127 17.55 5.28 -23.78
N ILE A 128 16.29 5.11 -23.33
CA ILE A 128 16.00 4.75 -21.93
C ILE A 128 16.66 3.40 -21.64
N THR A 129 17.42 3.34 -20.57
CA THR A 129 18.16 2.12 -20.16
C THR A 129 17.36 1.26 -19.19
N LEU A 130 17.73 -0.02 -19.07
CA LEU A 130 17.15 -0.90 -18.04
C LEU A 130 17.40 -0.37 -16.62
N ALA A 131 18.59 0.20 -16.35
CA ALA A 131 18.91 0.83 -15.08
C ALA A 131 17.94 1.98 -14.75
N GLN A 132 17.60 2.82 -15.73
CA GLN A 132 16.63 3.92 -15.54
C GLN A 132 15.21 3.42 -15.30
N LEU A 133 14.81 2.29 -15.91
CA LEU A 133 13.52 1.66 -15.60
C LEU A 133 13.50 1.08 -14.18
N LEU A 134 14.55 0.34 -13.81
CA LEU A 134 14.68 -0.30 -12.50
C LEU A 134 14.72 0.71 -11.34
N SER A 135 15.27 1.91 -11.60
CA SER A 135 15.44 2.98 -10.61
C SER A 135 14.37 4.07 -10.66
N HIS A 136 13.31 3.90 -11.45
CA HIS A 136 12.25 4.91 -11.65
C HIS A 136 12.78 6.28 -12.11
N SER A 137 13.79 6.30 -12.97
CA SER A 137 14.35 7.53 -13.55
C SER A 137 14.19 7.58 -15.07
N SER A 138 13.23 6.84 -15.63
CA SER A 138 13.00 6.80 -17.09
C SER A 138 12.19 7.99 -17.63
N GLY A 139 11.53 8.73 -16.76
CA GLY A 139 10.59 9.81 -17.13
C GLY A 139 9.20 9.30 -17.53
N LEU A 140 8.98 7.99 -17.66
CA LEU A 140 7.67 7.41 -17.95
C LEU A 140 6.66 7.77 -16.86
N GLU A 141 5.42 8.04 -17.26
CA GLU A 141 4.33 8.34 -16.32
C GLU A 141 4.07 7.18 -15.35
N ARG A 142 3.44 7.50 -14.20
CA ARG A 142 3.22 6.50 -13.13
C ARG A 142 2.36 5.34 -13.60
N GLN A 143 1.20 5.66 -14.20
CA GLN A 143 0.20 4.69 -14.59
C GLN A 143 -0.77 5.27 -15.62
N ILE A 144 -0.63 4.84 -16.87
CA ILE A 144 -1.45 5.25 -18.02
C ILE A 144 -2.42 4.15 -18.45
N LEU A 145 -2.06 2.88 -18.21
CA LEU A 145 -2.96 1.77 -18.53
C LEU A 145 -3.93 1.61 -17.36
N ARG A 146 -4.92 2.51 -17.34
CA ARG A 146 -6.11 2.47 -16.48
C ARG A 146 -7.30 2.07 -17.36
N GLY A 147 -8.03 1.02 -16.98
CA GLY A 147 -9.19 0.58 -17.75
C GLY A 147 -9.67 -0.82 -17.39
N LYS A 148 -10.89 -1.15 -17.82
CA LYS A 148 -11.52 -2.47 -17.62
C LYS A 148 -11.26 -3.46 -18.77
N ASP A 149 -10.53 -3.04 -19.79
CA ASP A 149 -10.28 -3.89 -20.96
C ASP A 149 -8.97 -4.67 -20.81
N PRO A 150 -8.98 -5.99 -21.04
CA PRO A 150 -7.76 -6.78 -21.14
C PRO A 150 -6.82 -6.24 -22.20
N LEU A 151 -5.53 -6.16 -21.88
CA LEU A 151 -4.49 -5.86 -22.85
C LEU A 151 -3.57 -7.06 -23.00
N THR A 152 -3.14 -7.32 -24.23
CA THR A 152 -1.96 -8.16 -24.44
C THR A 152 -0.71 -7.39 -24.03
N ARG A 153 0.40 -8.12 -23.89
CA ARG A 153 1.72 -7.51 -23.67
C ARG A 153 2.06 -6.51 -24.77
N GLU A 154 1.82 -6.85 -26.03
CA GLU A 154 2.16 -6.01 -27.19
C GLU A 154 1.37 -4.71 -27.15
N GLU A 155 0.06 -4.79 -26.88
CA GLU A 155 -0.82 -3.62 -26.78
C GLU A 155 -0.40 -2.72 -25.61
N ALA A 156 -0.11 -3.31 -24.45
CA ALA A 156 0.38 -2.59 -23.29
C ALA A 156 1.72 -1.89 -23.58
N THR A 157 2.68 -2.63 -24.15
CA THR A 157 4.01 -2.11 -24.51
C THR A 157 3.90 -0.97 -25.53
N ALA A 158 3.11 -1.14 -26.58
CA ALA A 158 2.89 -0.11 -27.61
C ALA A 158 2.27 1.16 -27.00
N LYS A 159 1.27 1.02 -26.12
CA LYS A 159 0.66 2.16 -25.42
C LYS A 159 1.66 2.87 -24.50
N ILE A 160 2.50 2.13 -23.77
CA ILE A 160 3.54 2.73 -22.90
C ILE A 160 4.58 3.46 -23.74
N LEU A 161 5.10 2.84 -24.80
CA LEU A 161 6.08 3.47 -25.69
C LEU A 161 5.49 4.68 -26.44
N GLY A 162 4.19 4.67 -26.75
CA GLY A 162 3.49 5.81 -27.36
C GLY A 162 3.11 6.94 -26.40
N SER A 163 3.31 6.77 -25.08
CA SER A 163 2.94 7.77 -24.08
C SER A 163 3.91 8.95 -24.03
N LYS A 164 3.54 10.03 -23.35
CA LYS A 164 4.44 11.16 -23.12
C LYS A 164 5.36 10.86 -21.93
N LEU A 165 6.57 11.40 -21.96
CA LEU A 165 7.43 11.45 -20.79
C LEU A 165 7.04 12.66 -19.93
N SER A 166 7.03 12.44 -18.61
CA SER A 166 6.86 13.49 -17.61
C SER A 166 8.15 14.29 -17.39
N ALA A 167 9.31 13.69 -17.66
CA ALA A 167 10.65 14.24 -17.47
C ALA A 167 11.61 13.66 -18.52
N ALA A 168 12.76 14.29 -18.75
CA ALA A 168 13.81 13.64 -19.51
C ALA A 168 14.35 12.40 -18.76
N PRO A 169 14.77 11.32 -19.45
CA PRO A 169 15.39 10.17 -18.81
C PRO A 169 16.61 10.56 -17.98
N GLY A 170 16.61 10.17 -16.70
CA GLY A 170 17.66 10.47 -15.71
C GLY A 170 17.48 11.79 -14.96
N GLU A 171 16.55 12.65 -15.36
CA GLU A 171 16.39 14.00 -14.80
C GLU A 171 15.92 13.98 -13.33
N ARG A 172 14.91 13.15 -13.03
CA ARG A 172 14.34 13.02 -11.68
C ARG A 172 13.78 11.64 -11.41
N PHE A 173 13.60 11.33 -10.14
CA PHE A 173 12.85 10.16 -9.70
C PHE A 173 11.35 10.38 -10.02
N ASN A 174 10.74 9.41 -10.68
CA ASN A 174 9.31 9.35 -10.93
C ASN A 174 8.83 7.89 -10.90
N TYR A 175 8.20 7.49 -9.80
CA TYR A 175 7.73 6.12 -9.62
C TYR A 175 6.78 5.69 -10.75
N SER A 176 7.16 4.67 -11.52
CA SER A 176 6.45 4.21 -12.71
C SER A 176 6.13 2.72 -12.68
N ASN A 177 4.83 2.40 -12.63
CA ASN A 177 4.35 1.04 -12.87
C ASN A 177 4.58 0.63 -14.33
N GLU A 178 4.50 1.59 -15.26
CA GLU A 178 4.73 1.36 -16.68
C GLU A 178 6.17 0.97 -16.98
N GLY A 179 7.14 1.58 -16.28
CA GLY A 179 8.54 1.18 -16.39
C GLY A 179 8.78 -0.29 -16.00
N PHE A 180 8.10 -0.76 -14.95
CA PHE A 180 8.21 -2.16 -14.51
C PHE A 180 7.44 -3.15 -15.41
N ARG A 181 6.34 -2.72 -16.04
CA ARG A 181 5.69 -3.48 -17.11
C ARG A 181 6.62 -3.64 -18.31
N LEU A 182 7.32 -2.58 -18.73
CA LEU A 182 8.32 -2.69 -19.79
C LEU A 182 9.47 -3.62 -19.40
N LEU A 183 9.93 -3.61 -18.14
CA LEU A 183 10.93 -4.58 -17.67
C LEU A 183 10.45 -6.03 -17.79
N ALA A 184 9.19 -6.32 -17.47
CA ALA A 184 8.63 -7.65 -17.70
C ALA A 184 8.64 -8.02 -19.18
N ALA A 185 8.29 -7.08 -20.09
CA ALA A 185 8.34 -7.32 -21.52
C ALA A 185 9.79 -7.51 -22.02
N VAL A 186 10.76 -6.76 -21.50
CA VAL A 186 12.19 -6.94 -21.79
C VAL A 186 12.66 -8.32 -21.38
N VAL A 187 12.29 -8.80 -20.18
CA VAL A 187 12.61 -10.15 -19.72
C VAL A 187 12.11 -11.19 -20.72
N GLU A 188 10.88 -11.03 -21.23
CA GLU A 188 10.33 -11.97 -22.21
C GLU A 188 11.05 -11.92 -23.57
N VAL A 189 11.29 -10.73 -24.08
CA VAL A 189 11.97 -10.54 -25.38
C VAL A 189 13.40 -11.08 -25.32
N ALA A 190 14.12 -10.78 -24.24
CA ALA A 190 15.52 -11.17 -24.08
C ALA A 190 15.69 -12.67 -23.85
N SER A 191 14.83 -13.27 -23.02
CA SER A 191 14.93 -14.69 -22.65
C SER A 191 14.19 -15.64 -23.58
N LYS A 192 13.25 -15.13 -24.39
CA LYS A 192 12.28 -15.91 -25.18
C LYS A 192 11.40 -16.85 -24.34
N ARG A 193 11.31 -16.60 -23.03
CA ARG A 193 10.43 -17.27 -22.06
C ARG A 193 9.40 -16.27 -21.57
N SER A 194 8.24 -16.71 -21.09
CA SER A 194 7.30 -15.77 -20.48
C SER A 194 7.84 -15.22 -19.15
N PHE A 195 7.41 -14.03 -18.76
CA PHE A 195 7.86 -13.40 -17.52
C PHE A 195 7.51 -14.27 -16.31
N ARG A 196 6.29 -14.83 -16.31
CA ARG A 196 5.84 -15.78 -15.28
C ARG A 196 6.72 -17.02 -15.21
N ALA A 197 7.16 -17.58 -16.34
CA ALA A 197 8.05 -18.74 -16.34
C ALA A 197 9.43 -18.42 -15.75
N ILE A 198 10.00 -17.25 -16.10
CA ILE A 198 11.27 -16.79 -15.53
C ILE A 198 11.15 -16.64 -14.01
N VAL A 199 10.10 -15.99 -13.51
CA VAL A 199 9.91 -15.83 -12.06
C VAL A 199 9.64 -17.19 -11.37
N ASP A 200 8.82 -18.06 -11.96
CA ASP A 200 8.55 -19.40 -11.43
C ASP A 200 9.85 -20.23 -11.32
N GLU A 201 10.67 -20.25 -12.38
CA GLU A 201 11.85 -21.13 -12.50
C GLU A 201 13.11 -20.57 -11.81
N GLU A 202 13.33 -19.26 -11.88
CA GLU A 202 14.56 -18.62 -11.36
C GLU A 202 14.39 -18.03 -9.96
N ILE A 203 13.15 -17.85 -9.48
CA ILE A 203 12.87 -17.21 -8.19
C ILE A 203 12.01 -18.08 -7.29
N PHE A 204 10.79 -18.43 -7.68
CA PHE A 204 9.89 -19.19 -6.81
C PHE A 204 10.42 -20.60 -6.55
N THR A 205 10.86 -21.32 -7.57
CA THR A 205 11.35 -22.69 -7.44
C THR A 205 12.62 -22.77 -6.58
N PRO A 206 13.67 -21.96 -6.83
CA PRO A 206 14.88 -21.98 -6.00
C PRO A 206 14.62 -21.54 -4.56
N ALA A 207 13.67 -20.63 -4.32
CA ALA A 207 13.27 -20.22 -2.98
C ALA A 207 12.28 -21.18 -2.31
N GLY A 208 11.71 -22.15 -3.03
CA GLY A 208 10.68 -23.06 -2.49
C GLY A 208 9.32 -22.40 -2.26
N MET A 209 8.99 -21.37 -3.03
CA MET A 209 7.75 -20.58 -2.93
C MET A 209 6.57 -21.23 -3.69
N ALA A 210 6.20 -22.45 -3.29
CA ALA A 210 5.20 -23.26 -3.98
C ALA A 210 3.75 -22.73 -3.88
N ASN A 211 3.50 -21.75 -3.02
CA ASN A 211 2.20 -21.08 -2.83
C ASN A 211 2.26 -19.62 -3.34
N SER A 212 3.09 -19.36 -4.35
CA SER A 212 3.20 -18.07 -5.00
C SER A 212 2.86 -18.19 -6.48
N GLY A 213 2.36 -17.11 -7.06
CA GLY A 213 1.89 -17.09 -8.44
C GLY A 213 1.36 -15.71 -8.83
N PHE A 214 0.57 -15.66 -9.90
CA PHE A 214 0.15 -14.41 -10.52
C PHE A 214 -1.37 -14.31 -10.57
N ALA A 215 -1.91 -13.16 -10.21
CA ALA A 215 -3.30 -12.82 -10.49
C ALA A 215 -3.48 -12.34 -11.95
N PRO A 216 -4.66 -12.55 -12.57
CA PRO A 216 -5.86 -13.16 -11.98
C PRO A 216 -5.85 -14.69 -11.96
N ASP A 217 -4.90 -15.33 -12.65
CA ASP A 217 -4.83 -16.78 -12.86
C ASP A 217 -4.18 -17.56 -11.71
N TYR A 218 -4.33 -17.07 -10.47
CA TYR A 218 -3.61 -17.62 -9.33
C TYR A 218 -4.00 -19.09 -9.09
N ARG A 219 -2.99 -19.96 -9.07
CA ARG A 219 -3.09 -21.40 -9.36
C ARG A 219 -3.67 -22.29 -8.25
N THR A 220 -4.55 -21.82 -7.38
CA THR A 220 -5.08 -22.65 -6.28
C THR A 220 -6.59 -22.54 -6.06
N ARG A 221 -7.16 -23.57 -5.42
CA ARG A 221 -8.53 -23.54 -4.85
C ARG A 221 -8.62 -22.71 -3.56
N ALA A 222 -7.50 -22.24 -3.04
CA ALA A 222 -7.48 -21.48 -1.79
C ALA A 222 -8.09 -20.10 -2.01
N THR A 223 -8.94 -19.68 -1.08
CA THR A 223 -9.52 -18.35 -1.07
C THR A 223 -8.41 -17.33 -0.81
N ILE A 224 -8.06 -16.55 -1.84
CA ILE A 224 -7.23 -15.35 -1.67
C ILE A 224 -7.92 -14.46 -0.64
N ALA A 225 -7.17 -13.96 0.33
CA ALA A 225 -7.68 -13.04 1.33
C ALA A 225 -8.45 -11.92 0.67
N ARG A 226 -9.60 -11.55 1.23
CA ARG A 226 -10.47 -10.52 0.71
C ARG A 226 -10.21 -9.25 1.49
N GLY A 227 -9.90 -8.17 0.76
CA GLY A 227 -9.88 -6.83 1.32
C GLY A 227 -11.18 -6.54 2.08
N CYS A 228 -11.10 -5.82 3.18
CA CYS A 228 -12.28 -5.29 3.85
C CYS A 228 -12.02 -3.86 4.29
N ASN A 229 -13.06 -3.03 4.21
CA ASN A 229 -13.12 -1.80 4.98
C ASN A 229 -14.24 -1.92 6.02
N GLU A 230 -14.39 -0.90 6.87
CA GLU A 230 -15.32 -0.90 8.00
C GLU A 230 -16.78 -1.10 7.57
N TRP A 231 -17.12 -0.71 6.35
CA TRP A 231 -18.49 -0.67 5.83
C TRP A 231 -18.87 -1.92 5.06
N LYS A 232 -17.89 -2.60 4.43
CA LYS A 232 -18.14 -3.77 3.58
C LYS A 232 -16.89 -4.62 3.38
N ALA A 233 -17.11 -5.91 3.12
CA ALA A 233 -16.11 -6.71 2.43
C ALA A 233 -15.88 -6.08 1.05
N LEU A 234 -14.63 -5.80 0.72
CA LEU A 234 -14.28 -5.32 -0.60
C LEU A 234 -14.22 -6.49 -1.58
N ALA A 235 -14.24 -6.14 -2.86
CA ALA A 235 -14.04 -7.13 -3.90
C ALA A 235 -12.63 -7.72 -3.72
N SER A 236 -12.48 -9.05 -3.82
CA SER A 236 -11.14 -9.66 -3.81
C SER A 236 -10.33 -9.12 -5.00
N PHE A 237 -9.00 -9.12 -4.96
CA PHE A 237 -8.15 -8.76 -6.11
C PHE A 237 -8.57 -9.45 -7.43
N ARG A 238 -9.10 -10.68 -7.32
CA ARG A 238 -9.63 -11.46 -8.45
C ARG A 238 -10.87 -10.81 -9.09
N GLU A 239 -11.65 -10.08 -8.30
CA GLU A 239 -12.82 -9.29 -8.70
C GLU A 239 -12.45 -7.83 -9.02
N ALA A 240 -11.42 -7.27 -8.38
CA ALA A 240 -10.90 -5.91 -8.61
C ALA A 240 -9.98 -5.81 -9.86
N GLN A 241 -10.29 -6.60 -10.90
CA GLN A 241 -9.49 -6.78 -12.11
C GLN A 241 -8.81 -5.47 -12.56
N ASN A 242 -7.47 -5.50 -12.64
CA ASN A 242 -6.71 -4.61 -13.51
C ASN A 242 -6.34 -5.40 -14.77
N PRO A 243 -7.22 -5.48 -15.77
CA PRO A 243 -7.07 -6.36 -16.92
C PRO A 243 -6.00 -5.88 -17.91
N GLY A 244 -5.47 -4.65 -17.75
CA GLY A 244 -4.47 -4.06 -18.65
C GLY A 244 -3.03 -4.58 -18.46
N TRP A 245 -2.80 -5.90 -18.48
CA TRP A 245 -1.49 -6.55 -18.35
C TRP A 245 -0.60 -5.95 -17.24
N TYR A 246 -0.81 -6.36 -15.98
CA TYR A 246 -0.12 -5.80 -14.81
C TYR A 246 1.15 -6.57 -14.39
N GLU A 247 1.70 -7.36 -15.30
CA GLU A 247 2.94 -8.12 -15.09
C GLU A 247 4.09 -7.19 -14.70
N GLY A 248 4.93 -7.69 -13.80
CA GLY A 248 6.13 -7.00 -13.32
C GLY A 248 5.89 -5.83 -12.36
N ALA A 249 4.69 -5.26 -12.34
CA ALA A 249 4.37 -4.07 -11.55
C ALA A 249 3.69 -4.38 -10.21
N GLY A 250 2.76 -5.34 -10.14
CA GLY A 250 1.99 -5.55 -8.91
C GLY A 250 1.02 -6.73 -8.85
N ASN A 251 1.19 -7.75 -9.69
CA ASN A 251 0.22 -8.84 -9.84
C ASN A 251 0.63 -10.15 -9.13
N ILE A 252 1.75 -10.20 -8.40
CA ILE A 252 2.12 -11.40 -7.65
C ILE A 252 1.18 -11.58 -6.44
N VAL A 253 0.71 -12.81 -6.29
CA VAL A 253 0.02 -13.33 -5.11
C VAL A 253 0.97 -14.29 -4.41
N SER A 254 1.12 -14.14 -3.11
CA SER A 254 2.02 -14.95 -2.30
C SER A 254 1.39 -15.25 -0.94
N THR A 255 2.16 -15.87 -0.05
CA THR A 255 1.77 -16.17 1.33
C THR A 255 2.87 -15.69 2.27
N ALA A 256 2.58 -15.53 3.56
CA ALA A 256 3.60 -15.08 4.52
C ALA A 256 4.78 -16.06 4.58
N VAL A 257 4.51 -17.37 4.53
CA VAL A 257 5.55 -18.41 4.51
C VAL A 257 6.41 -18.35 3.24
N ASP A 258 5.84 -18.02 2.10
CA ASP A 258 6.62 -17.91 0.85
C ASP A 258 7.40 -16.60 0.79
N MET A 259 6.88 -15.51 1.34
CA MET A 259 7.64 -14.26 1.49
C MET A 259 8.81 -14.42 2.47
N GLU A 260 8.66 -15.21 3.54
CA GLU A 260 9.76 -15.59 4.44
C GLU A 260 10.86 -16.37 3.68
N ARG A 261 10.45 -17.30 2.83
CA ARG A 261 11.35 -18.06 1.96
C ARG A 261 12.05 -17.19 0.93
N TYR A 262 11.32 -16.25 0.31
CA TYR A 262 11.88 -15.29 -0.65
C TYR A 262 13.06 -14.52 -0.04
N VAL A 263 12.86 -13.92 1.14
CA VAL A 263 13.90 -13.11 1.78
C VAL A 263 15.08 -13.95 2.26
N THR A 264 14.81 -15.17 2.73
CA THR A 264 15.85 -16.11 3.16
C THR A 264 16.70 -16.55 1.96
N ALA A 265 16.08 -16.87 0.84
CA ALA A 265 16.77 -17.25 -0.40
C ALA A 265 17.54 -16.08 -1.01
N LEU A 266 16.98 -14.87 -0.95
CA LEU A 266 17.61 -13.64 -1.43
C LEU A 266 18.88 -13.34 -0.63
N GLU A 267 18.80 -13.34 0.71
CA GLU A 267 19.95 -13.11 1.60
C GLU A 267 21.02 -14.21 1.46
N ALA A 268 20.62 -15.45 1.21
CA ALA A 268 21.53 -16.59 0.99
C ALA A 268 22.20 -16.58 -0.40
N GLY A 269 21.83 -15.66 -1.29
CA GLY A 269 22.37 -15.59 -2.64
C GLY A 269 21.85 -16.69 -3.58
N ALA A 270 20.73 -17.34 -3.24
CA ALA A 270 20.13 -18.43 -4.02
C ALA A 270 19.31 -17.92 -5.21
N ILE A 271 18.88 -16.65 -5.15
CA ILE A 271 18.19 -15.98 -6.26
C ILE A 271 19.23 -15.20 -7.07
N VAL A 272 19.78 -14.10 -6.54
CA VAL A 272 20.87 -13.34 -7.17
C VAL A 272 22.13 -13.42 -6.32
N ARG A 273 23.31 -13.23 -6.91
CA ARG A 273 24.58 -13.19 -6.18
C ARG A 273 24.59 -12.05 -5.15
N PRO A 274 25.34 -12.17 -4.04
CA PRO A 274 25.43 -11.12 -3.02
C PRO A 274 25.79 -9.73 -3.58
N ASP A 275 26.71 -9.66 -4.56
CA ASP A 275 27.09 -8.38 -5.18
C ASP A 275 25.94 -7.76 -6.00
N SER A 276 25.16 -8.58 -6.70
CA SER A 276 23.97 -8.13 -7.43
C SER A 276 22.88 -7.67 -6.47
N LEU A 277 22.71 -8.35 -5.34
CA LEU A 277 21.79 -7.92 -4.29
C LEU A 277 22.21 -6.57 -3.70
N ALA A 278 23.51 -6.38 -3.44
CA ALA A 278 24.04 -5.09 -2.99
C ALA A 278 23.78 -3.98 -4.03
N GLN A 279 23.94 -4.27 -5.33
CA GLN A 279 23.58 -3.34 -6.40
C GLN A 279 22.08 -3.04 -6.43
N MET A 280 21.21 -4.02 -6.18
CA MET A 280 19.77 -3.80 -6.13
C MET A 280 19.36 -2.86 -4.99
N PHE A 281 20.05 -2.92 -3.86
CA PHE A 281 19.77 -2.07 -2.70
C PHE A 281 20.38 -0.67 -2.81
N ALA A 282 21.53 -0.53 -3.48
CA ALA A 282 22.20 0.74 -3.63
C ALA A 282 21.31 1.76 -4.38
N PRO A 283 21.20 3.02 -3.92
CA PRO A 283 20.49 4.06 -4.64
C PRO A 283 21.11 4.35 -6.03
N HIS A 284 20.27 4.35 -7.07
CA HIS A 284 20.65 4.70 -8.45
C HIS A 284 19.83 5.86 -9.02
N SER A 285 18.72 6.21 -8.36
CA SER A 285 17.86 7.32 -8.77
C SER A 285 18.38 8.68 -8.30
N PRO A 286 17.96 9.78 -8.95
CA PRO A 286 17.94 11.09 -8.31
C PRO A 286 17.14 11.06 -6.97
N PRO A 287 17.27 12.09 -6.11
CA PRO A 287 16.55 12.15 -4.84
C PRO A 287 15.05 11.93 -5.02
N THR A 288 14.45 11.11 -4.15
CA THR A 288 13.02 10.76 -4.24
C THR A 288 12.10 11.91 -3.83
N GLY A 289 12.61 12.88 -3.08
CA GLY A 289 11.82 13.93 -2.43
C GLY A 289 10.97 13.44 -1.25
N MET A 290 11.04 12.15 -0.90
CA MET A 290 10.29 11.59 0.22
C MET A 290 11.08 11.72 1.52
N GLY A 291 10.46 12.29 2.56
CA GLY A 291 11.09 12.44 3.88
C GLY A 291 11.58 11.10 4.45
N GLY A 292 12.83 11.06 4.91
CA GLY A 292 13.45 9.84 5.46
C GLY A 292 13.83 8.77 4.43
N VAL A 293 13.65 9.02 3.13
CA VAL A 293 14.03 8.09 2.04
C VAL A 293 15.17 8.70 1.23
N GLU A 294 16.37 8.12 1.36
CA GLU A 294 17.60 8.63 0.77
C GLU A 294 17.66 8.41 -0.76
N GLY A 295 16.97 7.39 -1.28
CA GLY A 295 17.00 7.10 -2.72
C GLY A 295 16.25 5.82 -3.10
N TYR A 296 16.28 5.50 -4.39
CA TYR A 296 15.73 4.26 -4.94
C TYR A 296 16.80 3.49 -5.73
N GLY A 297 16.98 2.22 -5.38
CA GLY A 297 17.81 1.26 -6.08
C GLY A 297 17.06 0.51 -7.17
N TYR A 298 17.41 -0.74 -7.45
CA TYR A 298 16.68 -1.55 -8.43
C TYR A 298 15.52 -2.28 -7.78
N GLY A 299 14.35 -1.65 -7.80
CA GLY A 299 13.14 -2.20 -7.20
C GLY A 299 13.09 -2.10 -5.67
N TRP A 300 13.93 -1.26 -5.04
CA TRP A 300 14.00 -1.09 -3.59
C TRP A 300 14.23 0.38 -3.21
N TYR A 301 13.56 0.86 -2.18
CA TYR A 301 13.85 2.13 -1.54
C TYR A 301 14.97 1.97 -0.50
N SER A 302 15.81 2.99 -0.33
CA SER A 302 16.71 3.12 0.81
C SER A 302 16.20 4.20 1.77
N ALA A 303 16.05 3.87 3.05
CA ALA A 303 15.53 4.76 4.07
C ALA A 303 16.51 4.95 5.23
N LYS A 304 16.55 6.18 5.73
CA LYS A 304 17.28 6.58 6.94
C LYS A 304 16.44 7.57 7.75
N PRO A 305 15.34 7.11 8.35
CA PRO A 305 14.54 7.94 9.24
C PRO A 305 15.29 8.22 10.54
N GLU A 306 14.98 9.33 11.21
CA GLU A 306 15.61 9.71 12.49
C GLU A 306 15.28 8.74 13.64
N THR A 307 14.14 8.03 13.55
CA THR A 307 13.57 7.23 14.64
C THR A 307 13.81 5.72 14.51
N SER A 308 14.55 5.27 13.50
CA SER A 308 14.83 3.85 13.25
C SER A 308 16.20 3.69 12.60
N PRO A 309 16.91 2.55 12.80
CA PRO A 309 18.10 2.24 12.01
C PRO A 309 17.82 2.31 10.50
N PRO A 310 18.83 2.63 9.67
CA PRO A 310 18.68 2.61 8.21
C PRO A 310 18.21 1.24 7.71
N PHE A 311 17.32 1.25 6.72
CA PHE A 311 16.78 0.03 6.13
C PHE A 311 16.51 0.19 4.64
N VAL A 312 16.48 -0.93 3.93
CA VAL A 312 16.05 -1.03 2.54
C VAL A 312 14.63 -1.61 2.53
N PHE A 313 13.73 -1.10 1.71
CA PHE A 313 12.34 -1.56 1.74
C PHE A 313 11.61 -1.47 0.40
N HIS A 314 10.49 -2.17 0.31
CA HIS A 314 9.48 -1.89 -0.69
C HIS A 314 8.08 -2.04 -0.08
N GLY A 315 7.22 -1.07 -0.32
CA GLY A 315 5.79 -1.14 0.01
C GLY A 315 4.98 -1.72 -1.15
N GLY A 316 3.84 -2.30 -0.84
CA GLY A 316 2.84 -2.72 -1.81
C GLY A 316 1.47 -2.23 -1.39
N ASP A 317 0.77 -1.57 -2.32
CA ASP A 317 -0.63 -1.15 -2.15
C ASP A 317 -1.39 -1.47 -3.42
N ASN A 318 -2.46 -2.25 -3.26
CA ASN A 318 -3.53 -2.46 -4.23
C ASN A 318 -4.84 -2.42 -3.42
N PRO A 319 -6.00 -2.14 -4.06
CA PRO A 319 -7.28 -2.14 -3.34
C PRO A 319 -7.48 -3.43 -2.54
N GLY A 320 -7.65 -3.31 -1.23
CA GLY A 320 -7.81 -4.43 -0.29
C GLY A 320 -6.54 -5.11 0.19
N TYR A 321 -5.34 -4.70 -0.25
CA TYR A 321 -4.07 -5.37 0.10
C TYR A 321 -2.94 -4.38 0.28
N HIS A 322 -2.40 -4.36 1.49
CA HIS A 322 -1.34 -3.45 1.86
C HIS A 322 -0.22 -4.23 2.54
N SER A 323 0.96 -4.22 1.93
CA SER A 323 2.12 -4.96 2.40
C SER A 323 3.35 -4.08 2.47
N GLU A 324 4.31 -4.48 3.29
CA GLU A 324 5.61 -3.85 3.36
C GLU A 324 6.67 -4.87 3.75
N LEU A 325 7.82 -4.80 3.06
CA LEU A 325 8.97 -5.63 3.30
C LEU A 325 10.19 -4.75 3.56
N ARG A 326 10.87 -4.96 4.68
CA ARG A 326 12.08 -4.23 5.09
C ARG A 326 13.26 -5.18 5.32
N TRP A 327 14.44 -4.72 4.95
CA TRP A 327 15.75 -5.28 5.28
C TRP A 327 16.55 -4.28 6.11
N TYR A 328 17.00 -4.71 7.28
CA TYR A 328 17.87 -3.95 8.18
C TYR A 328 19.29 -4.55 8.11
N PRO A 329 20.21 -3.95 7.34
CA PRO A 329 21.54 -4.52 7.13
C PRO A 329 22.36 -4.62 8.42
N SER A 330 22.23 -3.63 9.32
CA SER A 330 22.99 -3.55 10.57
C SER A 330 22.74 -4.72 11.51
N THR A 331 21.53 -5.27 11.50
CA THR A 331 21.11 -6.39 12.36
C THR A 331 20.85 -7.67 11.59
N ARG A 332 21.09 -7.67 10.26
CA ARG A 332 20.73 -8.74 9.33
C ARG A 332 19.30 -9.26 9.54
N ARG A 333 18.34 -8.33 9.58
CA ARG A 333 16.93 -8.62 9.88
C ARG A 333 16.03 -8.25 8.71
N TRP A 334 15.18 -9.19 8.30
CA TRP A 334 14.02 -8.90 7.49
C TRP A 334 12.78 -8.76 8.37
N ALA A 335 11.89 -7.85 8.00
CA ALA A 335 10.57 -7.71 8.61
C ALA A 335 9.52 -7.51 7.53
N PHE A 336 8.40 -8.19 7.67
CA PHE A 336 7.30 -8.14 6.72
C PHE A 336 5.97 -7.97 7.45
N VAL A 337 5.08 -7.21 6.83
CA VAL A 337 3.67 -7.11 7.22
C VAL A 337 2.80 -7.14 5.97
N VAL A 338 1.65 -7.78 6.07
CA VAL A 338 0.51 -7.58 5.18
C VAL A 338 -0.74 -7.33 6.01
N THR A 339 -1.59 -6.44 5.56
CA THR A 339 -2.95 -6.24 6.05
C THR A 339 -3.92 -6.22 4.87
N THR A 340 -5.06 -6.87 5.03
CA THR A 340 -6.19 -6.77 4.08
C THR A 340 -7.29 -5.87 4.58
N ARG A 341 -7.01 -5.13 5.66
CA ARG A 341 -7.85 -4.01 6.05
C ARG A 341 -7.44 -2.79 5.24
N GLU A 342 -8.37 -2.27 4.44
CA GLU A 342 -8.33 -0.86 4.06
C GLU A 342 -8.54 -0.06 5.34
N ALA A 343 -7.58 0.79 5.69
CA ALA A 343 -7.82 1.78 6.73
C ALA A 343 -8.90 2.75 6.25
N TYR A 344 -9.39 3.56 7.17
CA TYR A 344 -10.50 4.49 7.07
C TYR A 344 -10.48 5.50 5.90
N ASP A 345 -9.44 5.51 5.06
CA ASP A 345 -9.35 6.15 3.76
C ASP A 345 -9.02 5.15 2.63
N ASP A 346 -9.91 5.03 1.65
CA ASP A 346 -9.65 4.23 0.44
C ASP A 346 -8.50 4.83 -0.42
N SER A 347 -7.95 6.01 -0.06
CA SER A 347 -6.79 6.64 -0.72
C SER A 347 -5.44 5.96 -0.47
N GLY A 348 -5.37 4.91 0.36
CA GLY A 348 -4.17 4.08 0.54
C GLY A 348 -3.06 4.70 1.41
N ALA A 349 -3.03 6.03 1.59
CA ALA A 349 -1.97 6.70 2.33
C ALA A 349 -2.10 6.56 3.87
N GLY A 350 -3.32 6.48 4.44
CA GLY A 350 -3.51 6.10 5.84
C GLY A 350 -3.12 4.64 6.10
N VAL A 351 -3.43 3.75 5.15
CA VAL A 351 -3.07 2.32 5.23
C VAL A 351 -1.56 2.09 5.10
N ALA A 352 -0.90 2.87 4.25
CA ALA A 352 0.55 2.81 4.09
C ALA A 352 1.29 3.19 5.39
N THR A 353 0.79 4.16 6.16
CA THR A 353 1.42 4.43 7.46
C THR A 353 1.00 3.44 8.54
N TYR A 354 -0.21 2.93 8.47
CA TYR A 354 -0.64 1.87 9.35
C TYR A 354 0.30 0.65 9.27
N LYS A 355 0.54 0.12 8.07
CA LYS A 355 1.48 -1.00 7.88
C LYS A 355 2.92 -0.61 8.22
N SER A 356 3.40 0.56 7.80
CA SER A 356 4.76 1.04 8.10
C SER A 356 5.01 1.20 9.61
N GLY A 357 3.99 1.64 10.34
CA GLY A 357 4.01 1.77 11.79
C GLY A 357 4.05 0.41 12.48
N VAL A 358 3.23 -0.55 12.01
CA VAL A 358 3.19 -1.91 12.57
C VAL A 358 4.51 -2.65 12.36
N VAL A 359 5.08 -2.64 11.14
CA VAL A 359 6.36 -3.32 10.88
C VAL A 359 7.51 -2.66 11.64
N ARG A 360 7.50 -1.33 11.78
CA ARG A 360 8.47 -0.60 12.62
C ARG A 360 8.37 -1.05 14.08
N ASP A 361 7.16 -1.09 14.62
CA ASP A 361 6.94 -1.42 16.03
C ASP A 361 7.32 -2.87 16.33
N VAL A 362 7.05 -3.83 15.42
CA VAL A 362 7.55 -5.21 15.52
C VAL A 362 9.07 -5.26 15.62
N VAL A 363 9.78 -4.48 14.80
CA VAL A 363 11.25 -4.39 14.86
C VAL A 363 11.71 -3.75 16.17
N ARG A 364 11.03 -2.71 16.65
CA ARG A 364 11.33 -2.08 17.95
C ARG A 364 11.17 -3.06 19.11
N TYR A 365 10.12 -3.89 19.12
CA TYR A 365 9.98 -4.98 20.09
C TYR A 365 11.16 -5.96 20.02
N ARG A 366 11.64 -6.32 18.83
CA ARG A 366 12.84 -7.18 18.65
C ARG A 366 14.13 -6.55 19.15
N GLU A 367 14.16 -5.24 19.32
CA GLU A 367 15.32 -4.46 19.80
C GLU A 367 15.14 -3.98 21.24
N ASP A 368 14.11 -4.46 21.94
CA ASP A 368 13.72 -4.00 23.29
C ASP A 368 13.52 -2.48 23.39
N ILE A 369 13.13 -1.84 22.29
CA ILE A 369 12.81 -0.42 22.22
C ILE A 369 11.33 -0.23 22.56
N PRO A 370 10.98 0.64 23.53
CA PRO A 370 9.60 0.91 23.89
C PRO A 370 8.74 1.32 22.70
N VAL A 371 7.52 0.76 22.66
CA VAL A 371 6.50 1.04 21.66
C VAL A 371 5.26 1.56 22.38
N ASP A 372 4.70 2.66 21.88
CA ASP A 372 3.37 3.13 22.29
C ASP A 372 2.33 2.15 21.75
N ALA A 373 1.99 1.16 22.57
CA ALA A 373 0.98 0.18 22.23
C ALA A 373 -0.41 0.85 22.25
N PRO A 374 -1.35 0.41 21.40
CA PRO A 374 -2.75 0.77 21.57
C PRO A 374 -3.20 0.43 23.01
N PRO A 375 -4.22 1.13 23.54
CA PRO A 375 -4.71 0.85 24.88
C PRO A 375 -5.25 -0.58 24.97
N GLU A 376 -5.16 -1.16 26.16
CA GLU A 376 -5.86 -2.39 26.44
C GLU A 376 -7.36 -2.10 26.50
N VAL A 377 -8.14 -2.88 25.76
CA VAL A 377 -9.56 -2.60 25.65
C VAL A 377 -10.41 -3.86 25.69
N THR A 378 -11.63 -3.72 26.22
CA THR A 378 -12.65 -4.76 26.20
C THR A 378 -13.86 -4.36 25.36
N ALA A 379 -14.74 -5.31 25.08
CA ALA A 379 -15.91 -5.09 24.26
C ALA A 379 -16.88 -4.08 24.90
N VAL A 380 -17.42 -3.15 24.10
CA VAL A 380 -18.42 -2.20 24.61
C VAL A 380 -19.72 -2.95 24.89
N ARG A 381 -20.19 -2.88 26.15
CA ARG A 381 -21.42 -3.54 26.60
C ARG A 381 -22.64 -3.05 25.81
N ARG A 382 -23.61 -3.94 25.59
CA ARG A 382 -24.83 -3.66 24.80
C ARG A 382 -25.73 -2.58 25.42
N ASP A 383 -25.71 -2.40 26.73
CA ASP A 383 -26.44 -1.32 27.41
C ASP A 383 -25.82 0.06 27.13
N VAL A 384 -24.49 0.13 27.05
CA VAL A 384 -23.78 1.36 26.67
C VAL A 384 -24.05 1.71 25.21
N GLU A 385 -24.00 0.72 24.31
CA GLU A 385 -24.38 0.89 22.90
C GLU A 385 -25.77 1.52 22.75
N ARG A 386 -26.76 1.00 23.49
CA ARG A 386 -28.11 1.57 23.49
C ARG A 386 -28.16 3.01 24.01
N ARG A 387 -27.33 3.37 24.98
CA ARG A 387 -27.25 4.74 25.53
C ARG A 387 -26.58 5.72 24.58
N LEU A 388 -25.67 5.24 23.74
CA LEU A 388 -24.96 6.04 22.73
C LEU A 388 -25.69 6.09 21.38
N ALA A 389 -26.78 5.33 21.23
CA ALA A 389 -27.57 5.31 20.01
C ALA A 389 -28.19 6.69 19.72
N GLY A 390 -28.05 7.15 18.47
CA GLY A 390 -28.54 8.44 18.02
C GLY A 390 -27.45 9.29 17.37
N ARG A 391 -27.82 10.52 17.03
CA ARG A 391 -26.94 11.53 16.44
C ARG A 391 -26.59 12.56 17.50
N TRP A 392 -25.30 12.74 17.78
CA TRP A 392 -24.78 13.68 18.77
C TRP A 392 -24.20 14.89 18.07
N VAL A 393 -24.68 16.10 18.36
CA VAL A 393 -24.37 17.32 17.61
C VAL A 393 -23.59 18.34 18.45
N ALA A 394 -22.59 18.96 17.85
CA ALA A 394 -21.87 20.10 18.38
C ALA A 394 -21.58 21.09 17.25
N GLY A 395 -22.27 22.24 17.26
CA GLY A 395 -22.28 23.15 16.14
C GLY A 395 -22.79 22.43 14.88
N ASP A 396 -21.91 22.27 13.91
CA ASP A 396 -22.21 21.64 12.63
C ASP A 396 -21.61 20.22 12.50
N GLY A 397 -20.90 19.75 13.54
CA GLY A 397 -20.36 18.41 13.65
C GLY A 397 -21.34 17.41 14.25
N VAL A 398 -21.33 16.18 13.73
CA VAL A 398 -22.20 15.07 14.15
C VAL A 398 -21.36 13.86 14.48
N ILE A 399 -21.61 13.24 15.63
CA ILE A 399 -21.07 11.94 16.01
C ILE A 399 -22.20 10.92 16.06
N GLU A 400 -21.99 9.77 15.45
CA GLU A 400 -22.86 8.59 15.56
C GLU A 400 -22.05 7.40 16.08
N PHE A 401 -22.69 6.57 16.90
CA PHE A 401 -22.13 5.30 17.36
C PHE A 401 -22.92 4.16 16.74
N LYS A 402 -22.25 3.29 15.99
CA LYS A 402 -22.89 2.15 15.31
C LYS A 402 -22.06 0.90 15.51
N ARG A 403 -22.72 -0.24 15.66
CA ARG A 403 -22.06 -1.53 15.49
C ARG A 403 -22.27 -1.98 14.04
N LEU A 404 -21.21 -1.95 13.25
CA LEU A 404 -21.29 -2.26 11.81
C LEU A 404 -21.47 -3.77 11.57
N ASP A 405 -20.87 -4.61 12.41
CA ASP A 405 -21.12 -6.07 12.43
C ASP A 405 -21.60 -6.51 13.83
N PRO A 406 -22.74 -7.22 13.95
CA PRO A 406 -23.21 -7.73 15.24
C PRO A 406 -22.19 -8.55 16.04
N ASN A 407 -21.20 -9.13 15.36
CA ASN A 407 -20.12 -9.93 15.95
C ASN A 407 -18.86 -9.13 16.30
N ASP A 408 -18.78 -7.86 15.89
CA ASP A 408 -17.64 -7.02 16.27
C ASP A 408 -17.68 -6.73 17.76
N GLN A 409 -16.51 -6.74 18.40
CA GLN A 409 -16.39 -6.42 19.83
C GLN A 409 -16.42 -4.90 20.09
N HIS A 410 -16.25 -4.09 19.04
CA HIS A 410 -16.19 -2.63 19.10
C HIS A 410 -17.49 -1.98 18.66
N LEU A 411 -17.71 -0.76 19.14
CA LEU A 411 -18.58 0.20 18.47
C LEU A 411 -17.74 1.03 17.53
N THR A 412 -18.33 1.44 16.42
CA THR A 412 -17.72 2.35 15.47
C THR A 412 -18.23 3.76 15.77
N VAL A 413 -17.31 4.71 15.94
CA VAL A 413 -17.62 6.14 16.03
C VAL A 413 -17.50 6.72 14.64
N ILE A 414 -18.53 7.42 14.19
CA ILE A 414 -18.60 8.06 12.87
C ILE A 414 -18.75 9.55 13.13
N ALA A 415 -17.72 10.32 12.83
CA ALA A 415 -17.68 11.78 12.95
C ALA A 415 -17.85 12.43 11.59
N THR A 416 -18.90 13.22 11.42
CA THR A 416 -19.20 13.98 10.20
C THR A 416 -19.10 15.47 10.49
N GLY A 417 -18.37 16.22 9.65
CA GLY A 417 -18.13 17.64 9.83
C GLY A 417 -16.91 17.93 10.71
N GLN A 418 -16.30 19.10 10.51
CA GLN A 418 -14.99 19.42 11.07
C GLN A 418 -14.94 19.35 12.61
N PRO A 419 -15.88 19.93 13.38
CA PRO A 419 -15.79 19.87 14.85
C PRO A 419 -15.83 18.45 15.41
N ALA A 420 -16.56 17.55 14.74
CA ALA A 420 -16.60 16.14 15.12
C ALA A 420 -15.30 15.43 14.75
N ALA A 421 -14.72 15.75 13.58
CA ALA A 421 -13.42 15.23 13.17
C ALA A 421 -12.30 15.68 14.11
N ASP A 422 -12.23 16.97 14.45
CA ASP A 422 -11.26 17.57 15.38
C ASP A 422 -11.32 16.90 16.75
N ALA A 423 -12.54 16.74 17.29
CA ALA A 423 -12.78 16.04 18.55
C ALA A 423 -12.28 14.59 18.49
N LEU A 424 -12.54 13.88 17.39
CA LEU A 424 -12.23 12.46 17.24
C LEU A 424 -10.74 12.19 16.99
N VAL A 425 -10.00 13.12 16.38
CA VAL A 425 -8.53 13.04 16.23
C VAL A 425 -7.78 13.70 17.40
N GLY A 426 -8.50 14.28 18.35
CA GLY A 426 -7.93 14.98 19.50
C GLY A 426 -7.07 16.16 19.07
N ALA A 427 -7.54 16.97 18.11
CA ALA A 427 -6.85 18.16 17.66
C ALA A 427 -6.72 19.18 18.82
N ASP A 428 -5.55 19.82 18.93
CA ASP A 428 -5.37 20.99 19.78
C ASP A 428 -5.69 22.26 18.97
N GLU A 429 -5.73 23.43 19.63
CA GLU A 429 -6.08 24.69 18.98
C GLU A 429 -5.19 25.03 17.76
N GLU A 430 -3.92 24.60 17.78
CA GLU A 430 -3.02 24.82 16.66
C GLU A 430 -3.38 23.94 15.48
N MET A 431 -3.61 22.65 15.72
CA MET A 431 -4.05 21.71 14.70
C MET A 431 -5.40 22.13 14.12
N GLU A 432 -6.38 22.50 14.95
CA GLU A 432 -7.69 22.99 14.50
C GLU A 432 -7.57 24.17 13.54
N ARG A 433 -6.72 25.17 13.86
CA ARG A 433 -6.45 26.31 12.95
C ARG A 433 -5.89 25.84 11.61
N ARG A 434 -4.99 24.87 11.61
CA ARG A 434 -4.36 24.36 10.38
C ARG A 434 -5.35 23.54 9.54
N LEU A 435 -6.18 22.70 10.17
CA LEU A 435 -7.24 21.94 9.50
C LEU A 435 -8.30 22.88 8.90
N ALA A 436 -8.70 23.93 9.63
CA ALA A 436 -9.60 24.96 9.12
C ALA A 436 -9.01 25.71 7.91
N ALA A 437 -7.71 26.03 7.94
CA ALA A 437 -7.04 26.66 6.81
C ALA A 437 -7.01 25.75 5.56
N ALA A 438 -6.78 24.45 5.73
CA ALA A 438 -6.83 23.47 4.65
C ALA A 438 -8.24 23.32 4.06
N ASN A 439 -9.28 23.30 4.90
CA ASN A 439 -10.68 23.35 4.46
C ASN A 439 -10.97 24.58 3.59
N ALA A 440 -10.56 25.77 4.05
CA ALA A 440 -10.78 27.02 3.33
C ALA A 440 -10.06 27.05 1.97
N ARG A 441 -8.83 26.56 1.90
CA ARG A 441 -8.08 26.41 0.63
C ARG A 441 -8.79 25.45 -0.32
N THR A 442 -9.23 24.30 0.19
CA THR A 442 -9.92 23.26 -0.58
C THR A 442 -11.23 23.77 -1.17
N LEU A 443 -12.03 24.51 -0.38
CA LEU A 443 -13.26 25.12 -0.86
C LEU A 443 -13.02 26.11 -1.99
N ARG A 444 -12.03 27.01 -1.87
CA ARG A 444 -11.70 27.96 -2.94
C ARG A 444 -11.35 27.24 -4.25
N LEU A 445 -10.56 26.18 -4.14
CA LEU A 445 -10.16 25.37 -5.30
C LEU A 445 -11.37 24.67 -5.93
N ALA A 446 -12.20 24.04 -5.12
CA ALA A 446 -13.40 23.33 -5.57
C ALA A 446 -14.46 24.25 -6.18
N GLU A 447 -14.62 25.47 -5.66
CA GLU A 447 -15.50 26.46 -6.28
C GLU A 447 -15.00 26.92 -7.64
N ALA A 448 -13.68 26.99 -7.84
CA ALA A 448 -13.10 27.29 -9.15
C ALA A 448 -13.29 26.12 -10.13
N ILE A 449 -13.14 24.87 -9.67
CA ILE A 449 -13.48 23.67 -10.46
C ILE A 449 -14.97 23.69 -10.86
N ALA A 450 -15.87 23.94 -9.91
CA ALA A 450 -17.32 23.93 -10.15
C ALA A 450 -17.79 25.07 -11.08
N ARG A 451 -17.05 26.18 -11.13
CA ARG A 451 -17.25 27.28 -12.08
C ARG A 451 -16.58 27.06 -13.43
N GLU A 452 -15.86 25.96 -13.58
CA GLU A 452 -15.00 25.68 -14.74
C GLU A 452 -13.99 26.80 -15.03
N ASP A 453 -13.54 27.49 -13.96
CA ASP A 453 -12.68 28.67 -14.02
C ASP A 453 -11.20 28.27 -14.05
N ALA A 454 -10.70 27.94 -15.24
CA ALA A 454 -9.31 27.56 -15.45
C ALA A 454 -8.30 28.65 -15.04
N ASP A 455 -8.66 29.93 -15.19
CA ASP A 455 -7.77 31.04 -14.86
C ASP A 455 -7.72 31.30 -13.35
N GLY A 456 -8.85 31.15 -12.65
CA GLY A 456 -8.92 31.19 -11.20
C GLY A 456 -8.21 30.02 -10.50
N LEU A 457 -8.04 28.89 -11.18
CA LEU A 457 -7.30 27.73 -10.66
C LEU A 457 -5.77 27.90 -10.71
N LYS A 458 -5.23 28.60 -11.72
CA LYS A 458 -3.77 28.79 -11.88
C LYS A 458 -3.06 29.34 -10.63
N PRO A 459 -3.51 30.45 -10.01
CA PRO A 459 -2.82 31.00 -8.84
C PRO A 459 -2.95 30.12 -7.58
N LEU A 460 -3.93 29.20 -7.54
CA LEU A 460 -4.15 28.31 -6.40
C LEU A 460 -3.29 27.03 -6.47
N LEU A 461 -2.68 26.74 -7.62
CA LEU A 461 -2.03 25.46 -7.92
C LEU A 461 -0.53 25.57 -8.18
N GLY A 462 0.00 26.77 -8.40
CA GLY A 462 1.42 26.95 -8.74
C GLY A 462 1.83 26.07 -9.92
N ASP A 463 2.88 25.26 -9.73
CA ASP A 463 3.43 24.36 -10.74
C ASP A 463 2.49 23.19 -11.10
N LEU A 464 1.44 22.94 -10.32
CA LEU A 464 0.42 21.92 -10.60
C LEU A 464 -0.67 22.38 -11.59
N GLY A 465 -0.53 23.56 -12.20
CA GLY A 465 -1.48 24.09 -13.18
C GLY A 465 -1.75 23.16 -14.37
N PHE A 466 -0.89 22.17 -14.63
CA PHE A 466 -1.13 21.16 -15.67
C PHE A 466 -2.30 20.20 -15.35
N PHE A 467 -2.68 20.03 -14.07
CA PHE A 467 -3.82 19.20 -13.66
C PHE A 467 -5.18 19.84 -13.95
N ILE A 468 -5.23 21.17 -14.16
CA ILE A 468 -6.47 21.94 -14.35
C ILE A 468 -7.35 21.30 -15.44
N LYS A 469 -6.75 20.98 -16.60
CA LYS A 469 -7.49 20.38 -17.71
C LYS A 469 -8.09 19.02 -17.35
N GLY A 470 -7.37 18.23 -16.55
CA GLY A 470 -7.83 16.93 -16.06
C GLY A 470 -9.04 17.07 -15.15
N TRP A 471 -8.96 17.93 -14.13
CA TRP A 471 -10.09 18.12 -13.20
C TRP A 471 -11.34 18.70 -13.85
N LEU A 472 -11.18 19.62 -14.80
CA LEU A 472 -12.32 20.14 -15.55
C LEU A 472 -12.97 19.05 -16.41
N ALA A 473 -12.17 18.15 -17.00
CA ALA A 473 -12.68 17.00 -17.72
C ALA A 473 -13.36 15.99 -16.80
N ASP A 474 -12.78 15.70 -15.63
CA ASP A 474 -13.36 14.82 -14.62
C ASP A 474 -14.70 15.36 -14.11
N PHE A 475 -14.76 16.65 -13.79
CA PHE A 475 -15.99 17.30 -13.36
C PHE A 475 -17.08 17.27 -14.45
N ALA A 476 -16.72 17.49 -15.71
CA ALA A 476 -17.63 17.33 -16.84
C ALA A 476 -18.16 15.90 -16.94
N ALA A 477 -17.28 14.89 -16.80
CA ALA A 477 -17.66 13.48 -16.80
C ALA A 477 -18.57 13.13 -15.63
N TRP A 478 -18.36 13.70 -14.44
CA TRP A 478 -19.26 13.49 -13.29
C TRP A 478 -20.64 14.05 -13.53
N ARG A 479 -20.76 15.26 -14.12
CA ARG A 479 -22.08 15.82 -14.50
C ARG A 479 -22.80 14.95 -15.52
N GLU A 480 -22.08 14.45 -16.51
CA GLU A 480 -22.65 13.55 -17.52
C GLU A 480 -23.18 12.26 -16.89
N ALA A 481 -22.39 11.65 -15.99
CA ALA A 481 -22.75 10.40 -15.33
C ALA A 481 -23.83 10.57 -14.24
N SER A 482 -23.78 11.67 -13.48
CA SER A 482 -24.49 11.83 -12.20
C SER A 482 -25.57 12.91 -12.21
N GLY A 483 -25.79 13.59 -13.35
CA GLY A 483 -26.78 14.66 -13.49
C GLY A 483 -26.26 16.04 -13.07
N ALA A 484 -27.17 17.01 -12.94
CA ALA A 484 -26.79 18.39 -12.69
C ALA A 484 -26.08 18.55 -11.34
N PHE A 485 -25.06 19.42 -11.31
CA PHE A 485 -24.36 19.77 -10.08
C PHE A 485 -25.27 20.57 -9.15
N GLN A 486 -25.42 20.11 -7.92
CA GLN A 486 -26.30 20.69 -6.89
C GLN A 486 -25.54 21.53 -5.86
N GLY A 487 -24.21 21.46 -5.83
CA GLY A 487 -23.36 22.24 -4.95
C GLY A 487 -22.29 21.43 -4.25
N LEU A 488 -21.42 22.14 -3.53
CA LEU A 488 -20.39 21.53 -2.69
C LEU A 488 -20.99 21.10 -1.34
N GLY A 489 -20.55 19.95 -0.85
CA GLY A 489 -20.71 19.54 0.54
C GLY A 489 -19.77 20.31 1.46
N ARG A 490 -19.69 19.86 2.71
CA ARG A 490 -18.75 20.46 3.68
C ARG A 490 -17.41 19.74 3.64
N PRO A 491 -16.28 20.47 3.65
CA PRO A 491 -14.98 19.84 3.71
C PRO A 491 -14.74 19.26 5.11
N THR A 492 -14.01 18.15 5.18
CA THR A 492 -13.52 17.57 6.43
C THR A 492 -12.02 17.29 6.29
N SER A 493 -11.23 18.02 7.05
CA SER A 493 -9.77 17.93 7.12
C SER A 493 -9.32 17.07 8.28
N ARG A 494 -8.22 16.34 8.09
CA ARG A 494 -7.53 15.59 9.15
C ARG A 494 -6.01 15.59 8.92
N PRO A 495 -5.19 15.44 9.98
CA PRO A 495 -3.76 15.25 9.80
C PRO A 495 -3.49 13.97 9.01
N THR A 496 -2.42 13.99 8.21
CA THR A 496 -1.92 12.78 7.57
C THR A 496 -0.85 12.13 8.44
N PRO A 497 -0.45 10.89 8.13
CA PRO A 497 0.57 10.22 8.92
C PRO A 497 2.03 10.63 8.59
N TYR A 498 2.27 11.34 7.48
CA TYR A 498 3.62 11.54 6.90
C TYR A 498 4.39 12.74 7.45
N GLY A 499 4.18 13.05 8.73
CA GLY A 499 4.79 14.21 9.39
C GLY A 499 3.73 15.24 9.78
N THR A 500 4.13 16.17 10.65
CA THR A 500 3.22 17.12 11.30
C THR A 500 2.53 18.07 10.35
N ASP A 501 2.99 18.21 9.10
CA ASP A 501 2.64 19.35 8.24
C ASP A 501 1.64 19.03 7.13
N GLN A 502 1.45 17.75 6.81
CA GLN A 502 0.51 17.34 5.77
C GLN A 502 -0.92 17.16 6.31
N ILE A 503 -1.89 17.75 5.61
CA ILE A 503 -3.32 17.70 5.95
C ILE A 503 -4.11 17.19 4.76
N ARG A 504 -5.05 16.28 5.01
CA ARG A 504 -5.97 15.80 3.97
C ARG A 504 -7.36 16.31 4.18
N THR A 505 -7.96 16.81 3.10
CA THR A 505 -9.32 17.36 3.07
C THR A 505 -10.19 16.55 2.14
N HIS A 506 -11.29 16.00 2.66
CA HIS A 506 -12.33 15.38 1.85
C HIS A 506 -13.43 16.41 1.59
N LEU A 507 -13.83 16.59 0.33
CA LEU A 507 -14.89 17.51 -0.05
C LEU A 507 -15.89 16.84 -1.00
N PRO A 508 -17.17 16.70 -0.58
CA PRO A 508 -18.21 16.19 -1.47
C PRO A 508 -18.62 17.19 -2.56
N PHE A 509 -18.82 16.69 -3.78
CA PHE A 509 -19.47 17.33 -4.90
C PHE A 509 -20.81 16.62 -5.13
N ARG A 510 -21.92 17.34 -4.95
CA ARG A 510 -23.25 16.76 -5.04
C ARG A 510 -23.83 16.95 -6.42
N PHE A 511 -24.36 15.88 -6.98
CA PHE A 511 -25.08 15.85 -8.24
C PHE A 511 -26.47 15.23 -8.01
N GLU A 512 -27.39 15.39 -8.96
CA GLU A 512 -28.77 14.89 -8.83
C GLU A 512 -28.88 13.39 -8.50
N LYS A 513 -27.97 12.57 -9.04
CA LYS A 513 -28.02 11.10 -8.90
C LYS A 513 -26.97 10.52 -7.98
N ALA A 514 -25.90 11.27 -7.68
CA ALA A 514 -24.77 10.77 -6.91
C ALA A 514 -23.99 11.87 -6.20
N GLU A 515 -23.17 11.46 -5.24
CA GLU A 515 -22.16 12.30 -4.59
C GLU A 515 -20.77 11.76 -4.96
N VAL A 516 -19.88 12.66 -5.41
CA VAL A 516 -18.46 12.36 -5.67
C VAL A 516 -17.64 13.09 -4.63
N VAL A 517 -16.80 12.40 -3.86
CA VAL A 517 -15.91 13.01 -2.90
C VAL A 517 -14.53 13.14 -3.50
N LEU A 518 -13.97 14.35 -3.42
CA LEU A 518 -12.58 14.61 -3.78
C LEU A 518 -11.75 14.70 -2.50
N GLU A 519 -10.64 13.99 -2.47
CA GLU A 519 -9.59 14.13 -1.47
C GLU A 519 -8.52 15.08 -2.01
N PHE A 520 -8.09 16.01 -1.16
CA PHE A 520 -6.99 16.94 -1.42
C PHE A 520 -5.93 16.76 -0.33
N THR A 521 -4.70 16.43 -0.72
CA THR A 521 -3.56 16.36 0.20
C THR A 521 -2.78 17.66 0.13
N TRP A 522 -2.68 18.37 1.25
CA TRP A 522 -1.93 19.61 1.41
C TRP A 522 -0.64 19.35 2.15
N ASN A 523 0.47 19.93 1.71
CA ASN A 523 1.72 20.04 2.45
C ASN A 523 1.96 21.52 2.78
N GLY A 524 1.63 21.92 4.01
CA GLY A 524 1.55 23.35 4.34
C GLY A 524 0.49 24.06 3.49
N GLU A 525 0.92 24.99 2.63
CA GLU A 525 0.05 25.73 1.71
C GLU A 525 0.00 25.12 0.30
N GLU A 526 0.91 24.20 -0.03
CA GLU A 526 1.01 23.59 -1.35
C GLU A 526 0.08 22.38 -1.46
N LEU A 527 -0.61 22.26 -2.58
CA LEU A 527 -1.32 21.03 -2.91
C LEU A 527 -0.30 19.98 -3.35
N TYR A 528 -0.41 18.77 -2.84
CA TYR A 528 0.49 17.65 -3.15
C TYR A 528 -0.16 16.64 -4.09
N GLU A 529 -1.39 16.23 -3.79
CA GLU A 529 -2.11 15.20 -4.54
C GLU A 529 -3.63 15.41 -4.46
N THR A 530 -4.36 14.93 -5.48
CA THR A 530 -5.82 14.82 -5.46
C THR A 530 -6.29 13.46 -5.93
N ILE A 531 -7.29 12.91 -5.25
CA ILE A 531 -7.91 11.62 -5.59
C ILE A 531 -9.43 11.82 -5.61
N SER A 532 -10.13 11.24 -6.58
CA SER A 532 -11.59 11.33 -6.69
C SER A 532 -12.23 9.96 -6.50
N GLU A 533 -13.30 9.91 -5.70
CA GLU A 533 -14.02 8.69 -5.37
C GLU A 533 -15.53 8.92 -5.33
N THR A 534 -16.29 8.07 -6.00
CA THR A 534 -17.76 8.13 -5.96
C THR A 534 -18.29 7.37 -4.73
N GLY A 535 -19.07 8.06 -3.88
CA GLY A 535 -19.76 7.44 -2.75
C GLY A 535 -18.91 7.14 -1.50
N ALA A 536 -17.68 7.66 -1.41
CA ALA A 536 -16.88 7.60 -0.18
C ALA A 536 -17.49 8.53 0.89
N PRO A 537 -17.58 8.13 2.17
CA PRO A 537 -18.08 9.02 3.21
C PRO A 537 -16.99 10.03 3.62
N SER A 538 -17.35 11.31 3.76
CA SER A 538 -16.48 12.36 4.34
C SER A 538 -16.30 12.26 5.86
N SER A 539 -16.74 11.15 6.46
CA SER A 539 -16.72 10.93 7.89
C SER A 539 -15.41 10.33 8.37
N VAL A 540 -14.91 10.79 9.53
CA VAL A 540 -13.86 10.09 10.25
C VAL A 540 -14.50 8.94 11.02
N VAL A 541 -14.02 7.73 10.79
CA VAL A 541 -14.56 6.53 11.39
C VAL A 541 -13.47 5.90 12.24
N LEU A 542 -13.75 5.55 13.50
CA LEU A 542 -12.78 4.91 14.39
C LEU A 542 -13.43 3.82 15.25
N PRO A 543 -12.67 2.79 15.66
CA PRO A 543 -13.17 1.80 16.59
C PRO A 543 -13.14 2.41 18.01
N MET A 544 -14.23 2.23 18.75
CA MET A 544 -14.36 2.55 20.16
C MET A 544 -14.44 1.28 20.98
N ALA A 545 -13.73 1.32 22.09
CA ALA A 545 -13.70 0.26 23.06
C ALA A 545 -13.70 0.83 24.48
N THR A 546 -13.77 -0.03 25.49
CA THR A 546 -13.71 0.39 26.91
C THR A 546 -12.33 0.11 27.49
N ALA A 547 -11.75 1.12 28.15
CA ALA A 547 -10.51 1.04 28.94
C ALA A 547 -10.80 0.97 30.46
N GLY A 548 -12.03 0.60 30.84
CA GLY A 548 -12.54 0.58 32.22
C GLY A 548 -14.06 0.75 32.27
N GLU A 549 -14.72 0.43 33.39
CA GLU A 549 -16.21 0.33 33.47
C GLU A 549 -17.00 1.55 32.95
N GLN A 550 -16.39 2.75 32.94
CA GLN A 550 -17.00 4.01 32.48
C GLN A 550 -16.07 4.80 31.54
N THR A 551 -14.96 4.23 31.10
CA THR A 551 -13.96 4.92 30.27
C THR A 551 -13.99 4.32 28.87
N TYR A 552 -14.42 5.12 27.89
CA TYR A 552 -14.42 4.71 26.49
C TYR A 552 -13.31 5.44 25.75
N VAL A 553 -12.66 4.75 24.84
CA VAL A 553 -11.56 5.31 24.06
C VAL A 553 -11.68 4.92 22.60
N THR A 554 -11.31 5.85 21.73
CA THR A 554 -10.98 5.56 20.33
C THR A 554 -9.48 5.63 20.16
N TYR A 555 -8.97 4.85 19.21
CA TYR A 555 -7.56 4.86 18.83
C TYR A 555 -7.46 5.06 17.33
N ASP A 556 -6.83 6.15 16.94
CA ASP A 556 -6.49 6.40 15.55
C ASP A 556 -5.08 5.88 15.25
N PHE A 557 -4.99 4.93 14.32
CA PHE A 557 -3.72 4.34 13.90
C PHE A 557 -2.82 5.34 13.17
N VAL A 558 -3.39 6.37 12.56
CA VAL A 558 -2.67 7.39 11.82
C VAL A 558 -1.95 8.33 12.78
N THR A 559 -2.69 8.96 13.70
CA THR A 559 -2.12 9.89 14.68
C THR A 559 -1.53 9.22 15.92
N ARG A 560 -1.82 7.94 16.14
CA ARG A 560 -1.52 7.18 17.39
C ARG A 560 -2.11 7.83 18.65
N ARG A 561 -3.11 8.70 18.49
CA ARG A 561 -3.76 9.37 19.61
C ARG A 561 -4.87 8.49 20.17
N ILE A 562 -4.96 8.49 21.50
CA ILE A 562 -6.07 7.91 22.24
C ILE A 562 -7.00 9.06 22.60
N VAL A 563 -8.25 8.99 22.15
CA VAL A 563 -9.26 10.00 22.46
C VAL A 563 -10.31 9.41 23.38
N GLY A 564 -10.58 10.09 24.48
CA GLY A 564 -11.60 9.69 25.44
C GLY A 564 -13.00 10.03 24.96
N VAL A 565 -13.95 9.12 25.19
CA VAL A 565 -15.38 9.33 25.05
C VAL A 565 -16.03 9.14 26.41
N ARG A 566 -16.84 10.10 26.85
CA ARG A 566 -17.51 10.11 28.16
C ARG A 566 -18.98 10.45 28.01
N ILE A 567 -19.85 9.65 28.63
CA ILE A 567 -21.28 9.97 28.75
C ILE A 567 -21.44 10.90 29.96
N ASP A 568 -21.85 12.13 29.74
CA ASP A 568 -22.02 13.14 30.80
C ASP A 568 -23.43 13.11 31.39
N SER A 569 -24.45 12.98 30.54
CA SER A 569 -25.85 12.83 30.92
C SER A 569 -26.60 11.96 29.90
N ARG A 570 -27.93 11.83 30.03
CA ARG A 570 -28.76 11.12 29.03
C ARG A 570 -28.66 11.74 27.64
N ASP A 571 -28.53 13.06 27.60
CA ASP A 571 -28.62 13.85 26.38
C ASP A 571 -27.30 14.56 26.04
N SER A 572 -26.21 14.26 26.77
CA SER A 572 -24.89 14.85 26.51
C SER A 572 -23.74 13.86 26.64
N ILE A 573 -22.81 13.95 25.69
CA ILE A 573 -21.52 13.24 25.70
C ILE A 573 -20.36 14.23 25.52
N VAL A 574 -19.15 13.78 25.85
CA VAL A 574 -17.90 14.48 25.58
C VAL A 574 -16.99 13.55 24.79
N VAL A 575 -16.44 14.03 23.67
CA VAL A 575 -15.43 13.35 22.86
C VAL A 575 -14.21 14.25 22.78
N GLY A 576 -13.07 13.76 23.27
CA GLY A 576 -11.90 14.62 23.51
C GLY A 576 -12.25 15.74 24.49
N SER A 577 -12.10 16.99 24.05
CA SER A 577 -12.49 18.20 24.78
C SER A 577 -13.89 18.72 24.38
N THR A 578 -14.52 18.16 23.35
CA THR A 578 -15.73 18.71 22.74
C THR A 578 -16.99 18.05 23.28
N ARG A 579 -17.96 18.87 23.69
CA ARG A 579 -19.26 18.42 24.20
C ARG A 579 -20.30 18.36 23.07
N PHE A 580 -20.99 17.23 22.96
CA PHE A 580 -22.08 17.02 22.01
C PHE A 580 -23.41 16.82 22.75
N GLN A 581 -24.50 17.21 22.11
CA GLN A 581 -25.87 17.04 22.60
C GLN A 581 -26.62 16.04 21.72
N LEU A 582 -27.51 15.24 22.28
CA LEU A 582 -28.36 14.35 21.49
C LEU A 582 -29.30 15.18 20.61
N GLN A 583 -29.32 14.90 19.31
CA GLN A 583 -30.26 15.50 18.38
C GLN A 583 -31.67 14.97 18.70
N ALA A 584 -32.56 15.90 19.04
CA ALA A 584 -33.96 15.63 19.41
C ALA A 584 -34.79 15.04 18.27
#